data_AF-A0A3A5VMY8-F1
#
_entry.id   AF-A0A3A5VMY8-F1
#
_cell.length_a   1.000
_cell.length_b   1.000
_cell.length_c   1.000
_cell.angle_alpha   90.00
_cell.angle_beta   90.00
_cell.angle_gamma   90.00
#
_symmetry.space_group_name_H-M   'P 1'
#
loop_
_entity.id
_entity.type
_entity.pdbx_description
1 polymer ?
#
loop_
_entity_poly.entity_id
_entity_poly.type
_entity_poly.pdbx_seq_one_letter_code
_entity_poly.pdbx_strand_id
1 'polypeptide(L)'
;MFATGMKNMTPSLVTPGTQVSTSAECEAGEGTIEVNGTILAIATGMFSIQDGKAVVAARKEIVTPEIGDTVLCEIVKLNEKNGEAQVICIEGKPGSVLPEHLYGQFHVTGLVDRYMHQTADAVRRRDICRAEVKEVSPVLRISFRDRNDCGVLHAICPSCGDTLFAELEGDWNVQCPSCSYQSYRALADNFGAGWAELDQGASALNNSGKRWGAAAEAMFGKGPAGRATFIAADVREDGRERTYFRFEGEGGGKGRRPRNAPGCRLFVGGLPREVGTEELRALFAEHGDMTDCIVLTDDNGVNRGFGFVTYSEKSQADAAIEKLNGHKINGRKIGVRDADSDDKKGKREKRKDPEGLKLYIGNLPFKATEENIRAMFEGLATINGLVIATSGDGKPKGFAFAFIKEVDKGEEIVAKLNGSELLGRRIKVDISQAKGKGGNNRGGRGSSGSGGKSSRELQALREEEEDAKKRPRRRRQKKD
;
A
#
# COMPACT_ATOMS: atom_id res chain seq x y z
N MET A 1 0.74 -24.26 67.59
CA MET A 1 1.71 -23.25 68.05
C MET A 1 2.02 -22.36 66.88
N PHE A 2 1.82 -21.07 67.09
CA PHE A 2 1.95 -19.98 66.14
C PHE A 2 3.33 -19.98 65.45
N ALA A 3 3.34 -20.01 64.12
CA ALA A 3 4.48 -19.50 63.35
C ALA A 3 4.34 -17.97 63.23
N THR A 4 4.38 -17.30 64.38
CA THR A 4 4.69 -15.86 64.48
C THR A 4 6.12 -15.67 64.03
N GLY A 5 6.33 -15.33 62.76
CA GLY A 5 7.69 -15.19 62.25
C GLY A 5 7.83 -14.90 60.75
N MET A 6 7.00 -14.01 60.19
CA MET A 6 7.30 -13.39 58.88
C MET A 6 7.23 -11.86 59.00
N LYS A 7 7.93 -11.32 60.00
CA LYS A 7 8.34 -9.91 59.99
C LYS A 7 9.70 -9.84 59.29
N ASN A 8 9.76 -9.03 58.24
CA ASN A 8 10.93 -8.71 57.42
C ASN A 8 11.20 -9.66 56.24
N MET A 9 10.29 -9.71 55.26
CA MET A 9 10.74 -10.00 53.90
C MET A 9 11.40 -8.74 53.35
N THR A 10 12.71 -8.83 53.15
CA THR A 10 13.49 -7.98 52.24
C THR A 10 12.72 -7.78 50.92
N PRO A 11 12.83 -6.62 50.26
CA PRO A 11 12.14 -6.36 49.00
C PRO A 11 12.55 -7.42 47.97
N SER A 12 11.70 -8.43 47.79
CA SER A 12 11.93 -9.50 46.86
C SER A 12 11.44 -9.02 45.50
N LEU A 13 12.30 -9.13 44.49
CA LEU A 13 11.89 -8.97 43.11
C LEU A 13 10.84 -10.03 42.81
N VAL A 14 9.64 -9.59 42.42
CA VAL A 14 8.52 -10.47 42.06
C VAL A 14 8.26 -10.39 40.56
N THR A 15 7.74 -11.49 40.00
CA THR A 15 7.36 -11.60 38.59
C THR A 15 5.85 -11.72 38.45
N PRO A 16 5.28 -11.37 37.28
CA PRO A 16 3.85 -11.55 37.02
C PRO A 16 3.42 -13.00 37.29
N GLY A 17 2.35 -13.19 38.04
CA GLY A 17 1.83 -14.49 38.48
C GLY A 17 2.37 -14.99 39.82
N THR A 18 3.37 -14.33 40.42
CA THR A 18 3.82 -14.65 41.78
C THR A 18 2.75 -14.25 42.80
N GLN A 19 2.41 -15.16 43.71
CA GLN A 19 1.58 -14.85 44.87
C GLN A 19 2.39 -14.02 45.86
N VAL A 20 1.92 -12.81 46.16
CA VAL A 20 2.63 -11.84 47.02
C VAL A 20 1.98 -11.70 48.39
N SER A 21 0.66 -11.89 48.51
CA SER A 21 -0.06 -11.81 49.78
C SER A 21 -1.46 -12.47 49.68
N THR A 22 -2.27 -12.35 50.73
CA THR A 22 -3.68 -12.75 50.77
C THR A 22 -4.58 -11.55 51.10
N SER A 23 -5.84 -11.59 50.66
CA SER A 23 -6.78 -10.48 50.91
C SER A 23 -7.22 -10.34 52.36
N ALA A 24 -6.83 -11.29 53.23
CA ALA A 24 -6.99 -11.19 54.67
C ALA A 24 -5.92 -10.28 55.32
N GLU A 25 -4.77 -10.06 54.65
CA GLU A 25 -3.62 -9.35 55.22
C GLU A 25 -3.44 -7.94 54.66
N CYS A 26 -3.79 -7.74 53.39
CA CYS A 26 -3.72 -6.44 52.72
C CYS A 26 -4.67 -6.39 51.53
N GLU A 27 -5.00 -5.20 51.06
CA GLU A 27 -5.78 -4.99 49.83
C GLU A 27 -4.88 -5.01 48.58
N ALA A 28 -5.43 -5.32 47.40
CA ALA A 28 -4.69 -5.22 46.14
C ALA A 28 -4.41 -3.75 45.79
N GLY A 29 -3.13 -3.40 45.65
CA GLY A 29 -2.66 -2.10 45.21
C GLY A 29 -2.07 -2.14 43.80
N GLU A 30 -1.34 -1.08 43.42
CA GLU A 30 -0.75 -0.94 42.10
C GLU A 30 0.24 -2.07 41.78
N GLY A 31 0.17 -2.62 40.57
CA GLY A 31 1.00 -3.76 40.16
C GLY A 31 0.58 -5.11 40.74
N THR A 32 -0.58 -5.18 41.43
CA THR A 32 -1.17 -6.44 41.92
C THR A 32 -2.64 -6.58 41.55
N ILE A 33 -3.17 -7.81 41.62
CA ILE A 33 -4.59 -8.12 41.43
C ILE A 33 -5.03 -9.17 42.44
N GLU A 34 -6.27 -9.06 42.93
CA GLU A 34 -6.89 -10.10 43.76
C GLU A 34 -7.60 -11.14 42.87
N VAL A 35 -7.26 -12.41 43.08
CA VAL A 35 -7.94 -13.55 42.47
C VAL A 35 -8.21 -14.59 43.56
N ASN A 36 -9.48 -14.90 43.81
CA ASN A 36 -9.92 -15.93 44.76
C ASN A 36 -9.31 -15.79 46.18
N GLY A 37 -9.21 -14.56 46.70
CA GLY A 37 -8.66 -14.27 48.03
C GLY A 37 -7.12 -14.29 48.12
N THR A 38 -6.43 -14.48 47.00
CA THR A 38 -4.97 -14.37 46.89
C THR A 38 -4.60 -13.14 46.07
N ILE A 39 -3.53 -12.45 46.49
CA ILE A 39 -3.00 -11.30 45.77
C ILE A 39 -1.83 -11.77 44.92
N LEU A 40 -1.96 -11.55 43.61
CA LEU A 40 -0.98 -11.91 42.60
C LEU A 40 -0.31 -10.64 42.07
N ALA A 41 0.99 -10.71 41.81
CA ALA A 41 1.69 -9.68 41.06
C ALA A 41 1.28 -9.71 39.58
N ILE A 42 1.00 -8.56 38.98
CA ILE A 42 0.76 -8.41 37.53
C ILE A 42 1.95 -7.78 36.79
N ALA A 43 2.87 -7.17 37.53
CA ALA A 43 4.07 -6.54 37.00
C ALA A 43 5.35 -7.20 37.56
N THR A 44 6.47 -7.04 36.85
CA THR A 44 7.79 -7.39 37.38
C THR A 44 8.35 -6.22 38.16
N GLY A 45 8.63 -6.39 39.45
CA GLY A 45 8.91 -5.25 40.31
C GLY A 45 9.32 -5.61 41.73
N MET A 46 9.58 -4.58 42.54
CA MET A 46 9.84 -4.73 43.97
C MET A 46 8.51 -4.75 44.71
N PHE A 47 8.26 -5.79 45.49
CA PHE A 47 7.08 -5.86 46.33
C PHE A 47 7.26 -5.05 47.62
N SER A 48 6.24 -4.27 47.98
CA SER A 48 6.15 -3.55 49.25
C SER A 48 4.68 -3.45 49.69
N ILE A 49 4.44 -3.35 50.99
CA ILE A 49 3.10 -3.05 51.52
C ILE A 49 3.09 -1.58 51.95
N GLN A 50 2.27 -0.77 51.30
CA GLN A 50 2.10 0.66 51.57
C GLN A 50 0.65 0.92 51.96
N ASP A 51 0.43 1.55 53.12
CA ASP A 51 -0.91 1.87 53.64
C ASP A 51 -1.91 0.70 53.64
N GLY A 52 -1.44 -0.50 53.96
CA GLY A 52 -2.28 -1.72 53.97
C GLY A 52 -2.59 -2.28 52.58
N LYS A 53 -1.94 -1.78 51.53
CA LYS A 53 -2.06 -2.26 50.14
C LYS A 53 -0.79 -2.95 49.68
N ALA A 54 -0.94 -4.11 49.04
CA ALA A 54 0.13 -4.80 48.34
C ALA A 54 0.48 -4.05 47.05
N VAL A 55 1.68 -3.50 46.96
CA VAL A 55 2.16 -2.74 45.80
C VAL A 55 3.38 -3.42 45.21
N VAL A 56 3.37 -3.63 43.90
CA VAL A 56 4.54 -4.07 43.14
C VAL A 56 4.98 -2.92 42.26
N ALA A 57 6.04 -2.23 42.69
CA ALA A 57 6.63 -1.13 41.94
C ALA A 57 7.29 -1.69 40.67
N ALA A 58 6.64 -1.49 39.53
CA ALA A 58 7.14 -1.93 38.23
C ALA A 58 8.51 -1.30 37.94
N ARG A 59 9.42 -2.04 37.28
CA ARG A 59 10.73 -1.50 36.88
C ARG A 59 10.65 -0.26 35.97
N LYS A 60 9.54 -0.07 35.28
CA LYS A 60 9.22 1.15 34.52
C LYS A 60 7.76 1.47 34.79
N GLU A 61 7.51 2.64 35.36
CA GLU A 61 6.16 3.16 35.53
C GLU A 61 5.50 3.34 34.16
N ILE A 62 4.20 3.09 34.08
CA ILE A 62 3.42 3.35 32.88
C ILE A 62 2.92 4.80 32.99
N VAL A 63 3.20 5.61 31.98
CA VAL A 63 2.82 7.01 31.96
C VAL A 63 1.78 7.25 30.88
N THR A 64 0.73 7.98 31.25
CA THR A 64 -0.29 8.49 30.34
C THR A 64 -0.01 9.95 30.00
N PRO A 65 0.03 10.34 28.71
CA PRO A 65 0.18 11.74 28.32
C PRO A 65 -1.09 12.53 28.64
N GLU A 66 -0.90 13.78 29.03
CA GLU A 66 -1.96 14.76 29.32
C GLU A 66 -1.87 15.93 28.32
N ILE A 67 -2.97 16.67 28.17
CA ILE A 67 -2.96 17.86 27.30
C ILE A 67 -2.01 18.91 27.89
N GLY A 68 -1.09 19.42 27.05
CA GLY A 68 -0.03 20.33 27.45
C GLY A 68 1.30 19.64 27.79
N ASP A 69 1.32 18.30 27.91
CA ASP A 69 2.58 17.56 28.08
C ASP A 69 3.48 17.75 26.87
N THR A 70 4.78 17.73 27.12
CA THR A 70 5.82 17.79 26.09
C THR A 70 6.35 16.39 25.84
N VAL A 71 6.35 15.95 24.59
CA VAL A 71 6.77 14.61 24.18
C VAL A 71 7.97 14.69 23.24
N LEU A 72 8.92 13.79 23.44
CA LEU A 72 9.96 13.51 22.47
C LEU A 72 9.49 12.39 21.56
N CYS A 73 9.58 12.61 20.25
CA CYS A 73 9.07 11.69 19.26
C CYS A 73 9.98 11.56 18.04
N GLU A 74 9.92 10.41 17.38
CA GLU A 74 10.56 10.16 16.09
C GLU A 74 9.52 10.19 14.98
N ILE A 75 9.79 10.87 13.88
CA ILE A 75 8.89 10.87 12.73
C ILE A 75 8.96 9.51 12.01
N VAL A 76 7.87 8.76 12.00
CA VAL A 76 7.83 7.41 11.39
C VAL A 76 7.20 7.45 10.01
N LYS A 77 6.09 8.19 9.85
CA LYS A 77 5.30 8.20 8.62
C LYS A 77 4.89 9.61 8.26
N LEU A 78 5.01 9.90 6.97
CA LEU A 78 4.65 11.18 6.39
C LEU A 78 3.75 10.94 5.19
N ASN A 79 2.61 11.61 5.17
CA ASN A 79 1.75 11.75 4.00
C ASN A 79 1.73 13.24 3.59
N GLU A 80 1.01 13.60 2.54
CA GLU A 80 1.05 14.97 2.01
C GLU A 80 0.68 16.05 3.03
N LYS A 81 -0.41 15.85 3.80
CA LYS A 81 -0.93 16.85 4.75
C LYS A 81 -0.82 16.48 6.22
N ASN A 82 -0.64 15.20 6.52
CA ASN A 82 -0.54 14.67 7.88
C ASN A 82 0.65 13.72 8.03
N GLY A 83 1.07 13.49 9.26
CA GLY A 83 2.11 12.55 9.62
C GLY A 83 1.82 11.85 10.94
N GLU A 84 2.59 10.79 11.20
CA GLU A 84 2.58 10.03 12.44
C GLU A 84 4.00 10.05 13.02
N ALA A 85 4.11 10.42 14.29
CA ALA A 85 5.35 10.38 15.06
C ALA A 85 5.21 9.36 16.19
N GLN A 86 6.22 8.53 16.38
CA GLN A 86 6.29 7.59 17.49
C GLN A 86 6.80 8.32 18.73
N VAL A 87 6.04 8.31 19.81
CA VAL A 87 6.44 8.87 21.10
C VAL A 87 7.51 7.98 21.72
N ILE A 88 8.65 8.56 22.04
CA ILE A 88 9.77 7.90 22.70
C ILE A 88 9.62 8.03 24.22
N CYS A 89 9.36 9.26 24.69
CA CYS A 89 9.10 9.55 26.09
C CYS A 89 8.31 10.86 26.27
N ILE A 90 7.76 11.04 27.46
CA ILE A 90 7.15 12.29 27.92
C ILE A 90 8.18 13.00 28.80
N GLU A 91 8.50 14.25 28.50
CA GLU A 91 9.47 15.01 29.29
C GLU A 91 8.95 15.21 30.72
N GLY A 92 9.83 15.02 31.70
CA GLY A 92 9.50 15.15 33.12
C GLY A 92 8.79 13.94 33.76
N LYS A 93 8.32 12.97 32.97
CA LYS A 93 7.64 11.77 33.48
C LYS A 93 8.46 10.51 33.14
N PRO A 94 9.26 9.97 34.09
CA PRO A 94 10.11 8.81 33.83
C PRO A 94 9.29 7.51 33.74
N GLY A 95 8.94 7.07 32.53
CA GLY A 95 8.23 5.81 32.34
C GLY A 95 7.98 5.45 30.89
N SER A 96 7.26 4.34 30.68
CA SER A 96 6.89 3.86 29.34
C SER A 96 5.49 4.33 28.98
N VAL A 97 5.31 4.71 27.72
CA VAL A 97 4.01 5.12 27.20
C VAL A 97 3.19 3.88 26.82
N LEU A 98 1.88 3.92 27.04
CA LEU A 98 0.97 2.85 26.61
C LEU A 98 0.95 2.70 25.08
N PRO A 99 0.73 1.48 24.54
CA PRO A 99 0.66 1.25 23.09
C PRO A 99 -0.37 2.12 22.36
N GLU A 100 -1.47 2.48 23.02
CA GLU A 100 -2.52 3.36 22.48
C GLU A 100 -2.05 4.81 22.25
N HIS A 101 -1.07 5.27 23.05
CA HIS A 101 -0.50 6.60 22.98
C HIS A 101 0.89 6.60 22.31
N LEU A 102 1.32 5.46 21.76
CA LEU A 102 2.64 5.31 21.16
C LEU A 102 2.82 6.14 19.88
N TYR A 103 1.72 6.47 19.19
CA TYR A 103 1.76 7.22 17.93
C TYR A 103 0.93 8.50 18.02
N GLY A 104 1.61 9.63 17.93
CA GLY A 104 1.01 10.96 17.82
C GLY A 104 0.78 11.35 16.36
N GLN A 105 -0.43 11.83 16.05
CA GLN A 105 -0.77 12.37 14.73
C GLN A 105 -0.56 13.89 14.72
N PHE A 106 -0.04 14.39 13.60
CA PHE A 106 0.12 15.82 13.38
C PHE A 106 -0.30 16.22 11.96
N HIS A 107 -0.58 17.50 11.78
CA HIS A 107 -0.97 18.10 10.51
C HIS A 107 0.04 19.17 10.09
N VAL A 108 0.16 19.41 8.78
CA VAL A 108 1.12 20.36 8.19
C VAL A 108 1.02 21.77 8.79
N THR A 109 -0.18 22.20 9.18
CA THR A 109 -0.43 23.52 9.81
C THR A 109 0.10 23.64 11.23
N GLY A 110 0.36 22.50 11.89
CA GLY A 110 0.88 22.41 13.26
C GLY A 110 2.39 22.17 13.32
N LEU A 111 3.12 22.27 12.20
CA LEU A 111 4.57 22.08 12.17
C LEU A 111 5.33 23.37 12.49
N VAL A 112 5.02 24.44 11.77
CA VAL A 112 5.70 25.74 11.90
C VAL A 112 4.79 26.84 11.39
N ASP A 113 4.99 28.06 11.88
CA ASP A 113 4.28 29.23 11.37
C ASP A 113 4.88 29.73 10.05
N ARG A 114 4.94 28.87 9.05
CA ARG A 114 5.34 29.18 7.67
C ARG A 114 4.53 28.31 6.74
N TYR A 115 4.10 28.86 5.60
CA TYR A 115 3.27 28.09 4.67
C TYR A 115 4.05 26.90 4.11
N MET A 116 3.64 25.68 4.45
CA MET A 116 4.23 24.45 3.94
C MET A 116 3.28 23.80 2.94
N HIS A 117 3.80 23.44 1.77
CA HIS A 117 3.01 22.69 0.79
C HIS A 117 2.73 21.27 1.27
N GLN A 118 3.72 20.64 1.91
CA GLN A 118 3.62 19.28 2.43
C GLN A 118 4.32 19.14 3.79
N THR A 119 3.91 18.14 4.57
CA THR A 119 4.58 17.82 5.85
C THR A 119 6.05 17.51 5.66
N ALA A 120 6.37 16.81 4.56
CA ALA A 120 7.73 16.40 4.24
C ALA A 120 8.66 17.61 4.10
N ASP A 121 8.17 18.75 3.63
CA ASP A 121 9.00 19.94 3.39
C ASP A 121 9.53 20.55 4.71
N ALA A 122 8.88 20.26 5.84
CA ALA A 122 9.28 20.74 7.17
C ALA A 122 9.91 19.65 8.06
N VAL A 123 9.60 18.37 7.84
CA VAL A 123 10.14 17.25 8.63
C VAL A 123 10.40 16.04 7.74
N ARG A 124 11.37 15.20 8.07
CA ARG A 124 11.63 13.91 7.40
C ARG A 124 11.47 12.75 8.37
N ARG A 125 11.36 11.52 7.85
CA ARG A 125 11.33 10.34 8.74
C ARG A 125 12.68 10.21 9.45
N ARG A 126 12.67 9.66 10.66
CA ARG A 126 13.82 9.54 11.56
C ARG A 126 14.32 10.86 12.14
N ASP A 127 13.71 11.99 11.79
CA ASP A 127 13.95 13.22 12.53
C ASP A 127 13.42 13.03 13.95
N ILE A 128 14.22 13.46 14.93
CA ILE A 128 13.84 13.46 16.34
C ILE A 128 13.30 14.84 16.65
N CYS A 129 12.10 14.89 17.21
CA CYS A 129 11.35 16.11 17.42
C CYS A 129 10.83 16.20 18.86
N ARG A 130 10.60 17.42 19.30
CA ARG A 130 9.84 17.76 20.50
C ARG A 130 8.48 18.31 20.09
N ALA A 131 7.40 17.80 20.68
CA ALA A 131 6.05 18.24 20.37
C ALA A 131 5.23 18.44 21.65
N GLU A 132 4.21 19.28 21.57
CA GLU A 132 3.21 19.47 22.62
C GLU A 132 1.97 18.62 22.33
N VAL A 133 1.44 17.95 23.35
CA VAL A 133 0.18 17.18 23.27
C VAL A 133 -1.02 18.12 23.29
N LYS A 134 -1.85 18.06 22.25
CA LYS A 134 -3.08 18.86 22.13
C LYS A 134 -4.35 18.08 22.44
N GLU A 135 -4.36 16.79 22.16
CA GLU A 135 -5.51 15.91 22.34
C GLU A 135 -5.00 14.50 22.64
N VAL A 136 -5.64 13.78 23.55
CA VAL A 136 -5.21 12.42 23.95
C VAL A 136 -6.17 11.35 23.44
N SER A 137 -7.48 11.63 23.48
CA SER A 137 -8.55 10.71 23.06
C SER A 137 -9.47 11.40 22.06
N PRO A 138 -9.87 10.76 20.94
CA PRO A 138 -9.73 9.32 20.63
C PRO A 138 -8.37 8.92 20.04
N VAL A 139 -7.53 9.88 19.68
CA VAL A 139 -6.17 9.68 19.16
C VAL A 139 -5.26 10.77 19.72
N LEU A 140 -4.02 10.41 20.00
CA LEU A 140 -3.01 11.36 20.43
C LEU A 140 -2.69 12.34 19.29
N ARG A 141 -3.02 13.63 19.48
CA ARG A 141 -2.64 14.70 18.55
C ARG A 141 -1.55 15.55 19.16
N ILE A 142 -0.54 15.83 18.34
CA ILE A 142 0.64 16.59 18.73
C ILE A 142 0.83 17.80 17.80
N SER A 143 1.40 18.87 18.35
CA SER A 143 1.72 20.11 17.64
C SER A 143 3.17 20.50 17.91
N PHE A 144 3.84 21.03 16.90
CA PHE A 144 5.22 21.53 16.98
C PHE A 144 5.27 23.06 16.94
N ARG A 145 4.14 23.71 16.64
CA ARG A 145 4.09 25.14 16.28
C ARG A 145 3.94 26.07 17.48
N ASP A 146 3.29 25.63 18.54
CA ASP A 146 2.76 26.54 19.58
C ASP A 146 3.84 27.09 20.52
N ARG A 147 4.98 26.40 20.62
CA ARG A 147 6.13 26.81 21.42
C ARG A 147 7.42 26.69 20.59
N ASN A 148 8.33 27.64 20.76
CA ASN A 148 9.60 27.68 20.00
C ASN A 148 10.58 26.55 20.35
N ASP A 149 10.41 25.97 21.54
CA ASP A 149 11.16 24.79 21.95
C ASP A 149 10.64 23.50 21.30
N CYS A 150 9.47 23.53 20.66
CA CYS A 150 8.93 22.44 19.88
C CYS A 150 9.36 22.53 18.41
N GLY A 151 9.57 21.37 17.80
CA GLY A 151 10.13 21.25 16.45
C GLY A 151 11.15 20.13 16.37
N VAL A 152 11.93 20.12 15.29
CA VAL A 152 13.03 19.17 15.09
C VAL A 152 14.17 19.53 16.03
N LEU A 153 14.63 18.54 16.80
CA LEU A 153 15.79 18.63 17.69
C LEU A 153 17.05 18.05 17.03
N HIS A 154 16.88 17.01 16.22
CA HIS A 154 17.98 16.36 15.51
C HIS A 154 17.49 15.84 14.16
N ALA A 155 18.30 16.08 13.13
CA ALA A 155 18.04 15.65 11.77
C ALA A 155 19.30 15.11 11.11
N ILE A 156 19.10 14.12 10.24
CA ILE A 156 20.17 13.51 9.46
C ILE A 156 20.03 13.86 7.97
N CYS A 157 21.17 13.94 7.29
CA CYS A 157 21.22 14.18 5.86
C CYS A 157 20.67 12.95 5.12
N PRO A 158 19.67 13.12 4.24
CA PRO A 158 19.16 12.00 3.44
C PRO A 158 20.20 11.38 2.50
N SER A 159 21.20 12.15 2.05
CA SER A 159 22.16 11.71 1.03
C SER A 159 23.35 10.95 1.60
N CYS A 160 23.90 11.38 2.73
CA CYS A 160 25.11 10.77 3.33
C CYS A 160 24.90 10.22 4.74
N GLY A 161 23.77 10.52 5.39
CA GLY A 161 23.50 10.09 6.77
C GLY A 161 24.14 10.94 7.86
N ASP A 162 24.99 11.92 7.52
CA ASP A 162 25.61 12.80 8.52
C ASP A 162 24.61 13.74 9.19
N THR A 163 24.95 14.20 10.39
CA THR A 163 24.11 15.14 11.15
C THR A 163 24.05 16.49 10.45
N LEU A 164 22.85 17.03 10.30
CA LEU A 164 22.64 18.38 9.76
C LEU A 164 22.89 19.43 10.85
N PHE A 165 23.46 20.56 10.47
CA PHE A 165 23.59 21.73 11.34
C PHE A 165 22.68 22.86 10.86
N ALA A 166 22.31 23.73 11.79
CA ALA A 166 21.44 24.86 11.50
C ALA A 166 22.26 26.03 10.97
N GLU A 167 21.99 26.44 9.73
CA GLU A 167 22.58 27.62 9.09
C GLU A 167 21.55 28.16 8.11
N LEU A 168 21.29 29.47 8.17
CA LEU A 168 20.30 30.11 7.30
C LEU A 168 20.97 30.62 6.03
N GLU A 169 20.69 29.96 4.91
CA GLU A 169 21.07 30.40 3.58
C GLU A 169 19.82 30.61 2.72
N GLY A 170 19.38 31.88 2.66
CA GLY A 170 18.16 32.28 1.97
C GLY A 170 16.90 31.69 2.62
N ASP A 171 16.31 30.70 1.95
CA ASP A 171 15.10 30.00 2.40
C ASP A 171 15.37 28.71 3.18
N TRP A 172 16.60 28.20 3.10
CA TRP A 172 17.05 26.95 3.70
C TRP A 172 17.68 27.22 5.06
N ASN A 173 17.39 26.39 6.06
CA ASN A 173 17.85 26.60 7.43
C ASN A 173 18.67 25.44 8.00
N VAL A 174 18.91 24.40 7.20
CA VAL A 174 19.83 23.32 7.55
C VAL A 174 20.76 22.98 6.40
N GLN A 175 22.00 22.65 6.75
CA GLN A 175 23.04 22.26 5.81
C GLN A 175 23.78 21.01 6.30
N CYS A 176 24.23 20.20 5.34
CA CYS A 176 25.09 19.06 5.57
C CYS A 176 26.57 19.47 5.37
N PRO A 177 27.45 19.13 6.32
CA PRO A 177 28.88 19.47 6.22
C PRO A 177 29.60 18.66 5.13
N SER A 178 29.11 17.45 4.83
CA SER A 178 29.84 16.48 4.02
C SER A 178 29.47 16.48 2.54
N CYS A 179 28.18 16.67 2.20
CA CYS A 179 27.71 16.52 0.82
C CYS A 179 26.99 17.75 0.26
N SER A 180 27.17 18.94 0.86
CA SER A 180 26.55 20.21 0.45
C SER A 180 25.01 20.20 0.38
N TYR A 181 24.36 19.20 0.97
CA TYR A 181 22.91 19.12 1.00
C TYR A 181 22.34 20.26 1.84
N GLN A 182 21.40 21.01 1.26
CA GLN A 182 20.66 22.07 1.93
C GLN A 182 19.17 21.79 1.88
N SER A 183 18.47 22.07 2.97
CA SER A 183 17.02 21.93 3.01
C SER A 183 16.40 22.79 4.10
N TYR A 184 15.08 22.73 4.19
CA TYR A 184 14.32 23.34 5.27
C TYR A 184 13.88 22.26 6.27
N ARG A 185 13.94 22.58 7.56
CA ARG A 185 13.34 21.82 8.67
C ARG A 185 12.62 22.78 9.62
N ALA A 186 11.54 22.35 10.25
CA ALA A 186 10.90 23.13 11.32
C ALA A 186 11.71 22.98 12.61
N LEU A 187 12.72 23.83 12.82
CA LEU A 187 13.68 23.70 13.92
C LEU A 187 13.07 24.11 15.26
N ALA A 188 13.37 23.33 16.31
CA ALA A 188 13.22 23.76 17.69
C ALA A 188 14.41 24.63 18.12
N ASP A 189 14.25 25.42 19.18
CA ASP A 189 15.34 26.24 19.74
C ASP A 189 16.60 25.43 20.05
N ASN A 190 16.44 24.21 20.56
CA ASN A 190 17.53 23.34 21.00
C ASN A 190 18.11 22.44 19.89
N PHE A 191 17.84 22.73 18.61
CA PHE A 191 18.33 21.90 17.51
C PHE A 191 19.86 21.76 17.53
N GLY A 192 20.36 20.52 17.60
CA GLY A 192 21.79 20.21 17.63
C GLY A 192 22.52 20.56 18.93
N ALA A 193 21.86 21.19 19.90
CA ALA A 193 22.46 21.65 21.16
C ALA A 193 22.23 20.70 22.34
N GLY A 194 21.34 19.73 22.19
CA GLY A 194 20.99 18.78 23.25
C GLY A 194 20.36 19.50 24.45
N TRP A 195 21.01 19.39 25.62
CA TRP A 195 20.57 19.99 26.88
C TRP A 195 21.16 21.38 27.14
N ALA A 196 21.93 21.94 26.22
CA ALA A 196 22.53 23.26 26.42
C ALA A 196 21.45 24.37 26.37
N GLU A 197 21.52 25.30 27.31
CA GLU A 197 20.77 26.56 27.24
C GLU A 197 21.49 27.48 26.24
N LEU A 198 20.76 27.96 25.24
CA LEU A 198 21.29 28.82 24.18
C LEU A 198 20.73 30.24 24.32
N ASP A 199 21.59 31.23 24.13
CA ASP A 199 21.18 32.65 24.08
C ASP A 199 20.30 32.96 22.85
N GLN A 200 20.46 32.20 21.76
CA GLN A 200 19.66 32.28 20.55
C GLN A 200 19.29 30.87 20.08
N GLY A 201 18.00 30.59 20.00
CA GLY A 201 17.48 29.30 19.55
C GLY A 201 17.44 29.19 18.02
N ALA A 202 17.65 27.97 17.52
CA ALA A 202 17.61 27.69 16.08
C ALA A 202 16.22 27.90 15.46
N SER A 203 15.14 27.98 16.25
CA SER A 203 13.79 28.26 15.74
C SER A 203 13.69 29.64 15.07
N ALA A 204 14.56 30.59 15.43
CA ALA A 204 14.65 31.90 14.78
C ALA A 204 14.96 31.78 13.27
N LEU A 205 15.62 30.70 12.86
CA LEU A 205 15.98 30.43 11.46
C LEU A 205 14.81 29.85 10.65
N ASN A 206 13.66 29.58 11.27
CA ASN A 206 12.47 29.09 10.58
C ASN A 206 11.84 30.14 9.66
N ASN A 207 12.21 31.43 9.79
CA ASN A 207 11.61 32.53 9.00
C ASN A 207 10.07 32.55 9.11
N SER A 208 9.55 32.38 10.32
CA SER A 208 8.11 32.36 10.59
C SER A 208 7.40 33.60 10.02
N GLY A 209 6.23 33.39 9.42
CA GLY A 209 5.40 34.39 8.77
C GLY A 209 5.86 34.82 7.37
N LYS A 210 7.08 34.46 6.93
CA LYS A 210 7.61 34.88 5.63
C LYS A 210 7.17 33.94 4.50
N ARG A 211 6.95 34.53 3.32
CA ARG A 211 6.73 33.78 2.08
C ARG A 211 8.05 33.18 1.58
N TRP A 212 7.94 32.18 0.70
CA TRP A 212 9.09 31.58 0.04
C TRP A 212 9.64 32.50 -1.04
N GLY A 213 10.95 32.49 -1.24
CA GLY A 213 11.60 33.13 -2.37
C GLY A 213 11.29 32.39 -3.68
N ALA A 214 11.51 33.08 -4.80
CA ALA A 214 11.20 32.56 -6.13
C ALA A 214 11.93 31.24 -6.46
N ALA A 215 13.16 31.06 -5.96
CA ALA A 215 13.92 29.83 -6.14
C ALA A 215 13.27 28.63 -5.41
N ALA A 216 12.82 28.84 -4.17
CA ALA A 216 12.11 27.83 -3.39
C ALA A 216 10.72 27.53 -4.00
N GLU A 217 9.96 28.55 -4.41
CA GLU A 217 8.69 28.36 -5.12
C GLU A 217 8.84 27.57 -6.43
N ALA A 218 9.90 27.82 -7.19
CA ALA A 218 10.21 27.06 -8.40
C ALA A 218 10.52 25.57 -8.09
N MET A 219 11.15 25.28 -6.94
CA MET A 219 11.31 23.90 -6.46
C MET A 219 9.97 23.30 -6.04
N PHE A 220 9.10 24.07 -5.37
CA PHE A 220 7.76 23.61 -5.01
C PHE A 220 6.91 23.27 -6.25
N GLY A 221 7.05 24.02 -7.34
CA GLY A 221 6.36 23.76 -8.60
C GLY A 221 6.70 22.42 -9.28
N LYS A 222 7.77 21.71 -8.86
CA LYS A 222 8.11 20.36 -9.37
C LYS A 222 7.21 19.24 -8.83
N GLY A 223 6.38 19.54 -7.83
CA GLY A 223 5.45 18.60 -7.21
C GLY A 223 6.11 17.59 -6.25
N PRO A 224 5.31 16.80 -5.49
CA PRO A 224 5.80 15.88 -4.46
C PRO A 224 6.88 14.91 -4.93
N ALA A 225 6.70 14.30 -6.09
CA ALA A 225 7.61 13.28 -6.61
C ALA A 225 8.99 13.85 -6.97
N GLY A 226 9.07 15.13 -7.36
CA GLY A 226 10.33 15.81 -7.66
C GLY A 226 11.02 16.41 -6.42
N ARG A 227 10.35 16.44 -5.27
CA ARG A 227 10.84 16.97 -3.99
C ARG A 227 11.12 15.91 -2.94
N ALA A 228 10.49 14.74 -3.09
CA ALA A 228 10.82 13.56 -2.32
C ALA A 228 12.22 13.11 -2.74
N THR A 229 13.24 13.68 -2.10
CA THR A 229 14.32 12.81 -1.60
C THR A 229 13.61 11.86 -0.66
N PHE A 230 13.07 10.77 -1.21
CA PHE A 230 12.80 9.60 -0.40
C PHE A 230 14.07 9.42 0.43
N ILE A 231 13.92 9.05 1.70
CA ILE A 231 14.98 8.26 2.32
C ILE A 231 15.00 7.01 1.47
N ALA A 232 15.68 7.09 0.34
CA ALA A 232 16.07 5.89 -0.32
C ALA A 232 16.91 5.18 0.73
N ALA A 233 16.74 3.88 0.78
CA ALA A 233 17.86 3.04 1.08
C ALA A 233 19.00 3.37 0.08
N ASP A 234 19.64 4.53 0.29
CA ASP A 234 20.80 5.10 -0.40
C ASP A 234 21.98 4.66 0.47
N VAL A 235 22.76 3.65 0.10
CA VAL A 235 23.40 3.40 -1.19
C VAL A 235 23.22 1.90 -1.52
N ARG A 236 23.23 1.49 -2.80
CA ARG A 236 23.67 0.12 -3.09
C ARG A 236 25.08 -0.01 -2.51
N GLU A 237 25.42 -1.09 -1.82
CA GLU A 237 26.77 -1.30 -1.23
C GLU A 237 27.93 -1.18 -2.25
N ASP A 238 27.64 -1.06 -3.55
CA ASP A 238 28.60 -0.91 -4.64
C ASP A 238 28.93 0.55 -5.01
N GLY A 239 28.35 1.56 -4.33
CA GLY A 239 28.68 2.98 -4.55
C GLY A 239 28.27 3.54 -5.92
N ARG A 240 27.46 2.82 -6.69
CA ARG A 240 26.97 3.29 -7.99
C ARG A 240 25.69 4.09 -7.81
N GLU A 241 25.66 5.30 -8.36
CA GLU A 241 24.43 6.08 -8.46
C GLU A 241 23.33 5.26 -9.13
N ARG A 242 22.08 5.39 -8.66
CA ARG A 242 20.94 4.92 -9.43
C ARG A 242 20.85 5.75 -10.71
N THR A 243 21.34 5.18 -11.81
CA THR A 243 21.08 5.71 -13.14
C THR A 243 19.58 5.62 -13.40
N TYR A 244 18.88 6.74 -13.31
CA TYR A 244 17.56 6.85 -13.91
C TYR A 244 17.73 6.83 -15.42
N PHE A 245 16.89 6.05 -16.11
CA PHE A 245 16.87 5.88 -17.57
C PHE A 245 17.15 7.20 -18.28
N ARG A 246 18.34 7.33 -18.87
CA ARG A 246 18.73 8.47 -19.70
C ARG A 246 18.79 7.95 -21.13
N PHE A 247 17.91 8.47 -21.97
CA PHE A 247 18.04 8.27 -23.40
C PHE A 247 19.27 9.04 -23.90
N GLU A 248 20.08 8.42 -24.76
CA GLU A 248 21.23 9.09 -25.36
C GLU A 248 20.75 10.30 -26.17
N GLY A 249 21.15 11.51 -25.75
CA GLY A 249 20.82 12.77 -26.44
C GLY A 249 20.43 13.96 -25.54
N GLU A 250 20.42 13.83 -24.22
CA GLU A 250 19.88 14.85 -23.31
C GLU A 250 20.95 15.80 -22.73
N GLY A 251 21.22 16.89 -23.47
CA GLY A 251 21.66 18.16 -22.89
C GLY A 251 20.48 18.82 -22.15
N GLY A 252 20.70 19.19 -20.88
CA GLY A 252 19.65 19.62 -19.96
C GLY A 252 18.92 20.89 -20.38
N GLY A 253 17.59 20.81 -20.47
CA GLY A 253 16.72 21.96 -20.65
C GLY A 253 15.27 21.53 -20.74
N LYS A 254 14.40 22.16 -19.95
CA LYS A 254 12.94 22.01 -20.03
C LYS A 254 12.44 22.50 -21.41
N GLY A 255 12.41 21.60 -22.39
CA GLY A 255 11.38 21.62 -23.41
C GLY A 255 10.31 20.61 -23.00
N ARG A 256 9.02 20.92 -23.20
CA ARG A 256 8.11 19.84 -23.60
C ARG A 256 8.87 19.04 -24.66
N ARG A 257 8.89 17.70 -24.56
CA ARG A 257 9.18 16.85 -25.73
C ARG A 257 8.60 17.58 -26.94
N PRO A 258 9.35 17.89 -28.02
CA PRO A 258 8.65 18.00 -29.28
C PRO A 258 7.81 16.74 -29.33
N ARG A 259 6.48 16.87 -29.35
CA ARG A 259 5.65 15.72 -29.68
C ARG A 259 6.21 15.30 -31.02
N ASN A 260 6.96 14.20 -31.05
CA ASN A 260 7.42 13.64 -32.30
C ASN A 260 6.17 13.51 -33.15
N ALA A 261 6.28 13.89 -34.42
CA ALA A 261 5.12 13.95 -35.28
C ALA A 261 4.37 12.61 -35.17
N PRO A 262 3.04 12.63 -34.99
CA PRO A 262 2.26 11.42 -34.77
C PRO A 262 2.53 10.41 -35.88
N GLY A 263 3.06 9.24 -35.50
CA GLY A 263 3.45 8.16 -36.42
C GLY A 263 4.96 7.97 -36.61
N CYS A 264 5.82 8.79 -36.00
CA CYS A 264 7.28 8.59 -36.06
C CYS A 264 7.81 7.60 -35.00
N ARG A 265 6.98 7.22 -34.01
CA ARG A 265 7.39 6.33 -32.91
C ARG A 265 6.76 4.95 -33.06
N LEU A 266 7.59 3.92 -33.04
CA LEU A 266 7.23 2.53 -33.15
C LEU A 266 7.35 1.79 -31.82
N PHE A 267 6.40 0.91 -31.55
CA PHE A 267 6.45 -0.11 -30.51
C PHE A 267 6.91 -1.43 -31.11
N VAL A 268 7.95 -2.03 -30.53
CA VAL A 268 8.48 -3.34 -30.93
C VAL A 268 8.23 -4.33 -29.80
N GLY A 269 7.32 -5.29 -30.02
CA GLY A 269 7.00 -6.33 -29.04
C GLY A 269 7.49 -7.71 -29.46
N GLY A 270 7.64 -8.62 -28.50
CA GLY A 270 8.03 -10.01 -28.79
C GLY A 270 9.54 -10.23 -28.90
N LEU A 271 10.34 -9.30 -28.36
CA LEU A 271 11.79 -9.42 -28.35
C LEU A 271 12.23 -10.61 -27.47
N PRO A 272 13.20 -11.43 -27.92
CA PRO A 272 13.86 -12.44 -27.10
C PRO A 272 14.55 -11.82 -25.89
N ARG A 273 14.75 -12.60 -24.81
CA ARG A 273 15.30 -12.08 -23.55
C ARG A 273 16.77 -11.68 -23.58
N GLU A 274 17.45 -12.07 -24.64
CA GLU A 274 18.86 -11.84 -24.88
C GLU A 274 19.11 -10.58 -25.70
N VAL A 275 18.08 -10.06 -26.39
CA VAL A 275 18.23 -8.92 -27.29
C VAL A 275 18.30 -7.61 -26.51
N GLY A 276 19.41 -6.90 -26.70
CA GLY A 276 19.67 -5.58 -26.12
C GLY A 276 19.32 -4.42 -27.06
N THR A 277 19.51 -3.20 -26.54
CA THR A 277 19.23 -1.96 -27.29
C THR A 277 20.11 -1.79 -28.53
N GLU A 278 21.37 -2.22 -28.48
CA GLU A 278 22.33 -2.10 -29.58
C GLU A 278 21.96 -3.00 -30.77
N GLU A 279 21.57 -4.24 -30.51
CA GLU A 279 21.12 -5.17 -31.54
C GLU A 279 19.83 -4.69 -32.21
N LEU A 280 18.89 -4.17 -31.40
CA LEU A 280 17.67 -3.57 -31.93
C LEU A 280 17.98 -2.34 -32.78
N ARG A 281 18.93 -1.50 -32.35
CA ARG A 281 19.38 -0.33 -33.11
C ARG A 281 20.01 -0.75 -34.44
N ALA A 282 20.88 -1.75 -34.46
CA ALA A 282 21.49 -2.22 -35.71
C ALA A 282 20.44 -2.70 -36.73
N LEU A 283 19.40 -3.42 -36.27
CA LEU A 283 18.35 -3.95 -37.13
C LEU A 283 17.40 -2.88 -37.68
N PHE A 284 17.12 -1.84 -36.91
CA PHE A 284 16.24 -0.75 -37.35
C PHE A 284 17.00 0.36 -38.11
N ALA A 285 18.33 0.46 -37.98
CA ALA A 285 19.15 1.45 -38.69
C ALA A 285 19.13 1.28 -40.23
N GLU A 286 18.87 0.08 -40.74
CA GLU A 286 18.79 -0.17 -42.19
C GLU A 286 17.56 0.49 -42.85
N HIS A 287 16.56 0.90 -42.06
CA HIS A 287 15.27 1.37 -42.58
C HIS A 287 15.03 2.87 -42.42
N GLY A 288 15.94 3.60 -41.77
CA GLY A 288 15.87 5.05 -41.67
C GLY A 288 16.74 5.64 -40.56
N ASP A 289 16.78 6.96 -40.52
CA ASP A 289 17.51 7.70 -39.50
C ASP A 289 16.70 7.74 -38.20
N MET A 290 17.11 6.89 -37.25
CA MET A 290 16.51 6.83 -35.92
C MET A 290 17.03 7.96 -35.04
N THR A 291 16.11 8.72 -34.47
CA THR A 291 16.39 9.69 -33.41
C THR A 291 16.57 9.00 -32.06
N ASP A 292 15.87 7.88 -31.85
CA ASP A 292 15.84 7.23 -30.55
C ASP A 292 15.53 5.71 -30.64
N CYS A 293 16.21 4.89 -29.85
CA CYS A 293 15.98 3.44 -29.80
C CYS A 293 16.28 2.88 -28.40
N ILE A 294 15.33 2.13 -27.83
CA ILE A 294 15.47 1.53 -26.50
C ILE A 294 14.74 0.20 -26.35
N VAL A 295 15.34 -0.72 -25.60
CA VAL A 295 14.68 -1.93 -25.07
C VAL A 295 14.40 -1.72 -23.58
N LEU A 296 13.16 -1.96 -23.14
CA LEU A 296 12.82 -1.79 -21.71
C LEU A 296 13.23 -3.02 -20.91
N THR A 297 13.96 -2.81 -19.83
CA THR A 297 14.36 -3.82 -18.85
C THR A 297 13.55 -3.70 -17.56
N ASP A 298 13.45 -4.80 -16.82
CA ASP A 298 12.88 -4.87 -15.48
C ASP A 298 13.91 -4.43 -14.42
N ASP A 299 13.49 -4.32 -13.17
CA ASP A 299 14.35 -3.86 -12.05
C ASP A 299 15.58 -4.78 -11.83
N ASN A 300 15.50 -6.02 -12.29
CA ASN A 300 16.58 -7.02 -12.26
C ASN A 300 17.50 -6.96 -13.50
N GLY A 301 17.34 -5.97 -14.39
CA GLY A 301 18.12 -5.83 -15.63
C GLY A 301 17.71 -6.79 -16.76
N VAL A 302 16.72 -7.66 -16.53
CA VAL A 302 16.20 -8.58 -17.56
C VAL A 302 15.24 -7.84 -18.48
N ASN A 303 15.37 -8.02 -19.80
CA ASN A 303 14.48 -7.32 -20.72
C ASN A 303 13.00 -7.75 -20.55
N ARG A 304 12.09 -6.80 -20.74
CA ARG A 304 10.63 -7.03 -20.63
C ARG A 304 10.03 -7.57 -21.92
N GLY A 305 10.87 -7.87 -22.92
CA GLY A 305 10.47 -8.40 -24.23
C GLY A 305 9.83 -7.37 -25.16
N PHE A 306 10.02 -6.07 -24.91
CA PHE A 306 9.56 -5.01 -25.80
C PHE A 306 10.44 -3.75 -25.73
N GLY A 307 10.40 -2.94 -26.79
CA GLY A 307 11.17 -1.72 -26.95
C GLY A 307 10.43 -0.65 -27.76
N PHE A 308 11.03 0.52 -27.86
CA PHE A 308 10.55 1.63 -28.67
C PHE A 308 11.65 2.11 -29.61
N VAL A 309 11.26 2.43 -30.83
CA VAL A 309 12.12 3.02 -31.86
C VAL A 309 11.44 4.28 -32.36
N THR A 310 12.20 5.35 -32.55
CA THR A 310 11.70 6.63 -33.07
C THR A 310 12.54 7.04 -34.27
N TYR A 311 11.88 7.28 -35.39
CA TYR A 311 12.49 7.81 -36.60
C TYR A 311 12.33 9.32 -36.71
N SER A 312 13.20 9.93 -37.53
CA SER A 312 13.09 11.34 -37.90
C SER A 312 11.83 11.61 -38.74
N GLU A 313 11.49 10.71 -39.66
CA GLU A 313 10.31 10.82 -40.55
C GLU A 313 9.30 9.68 -40.37
N LYS A 314 8.02 9.99 -40.60
CA LYS A 314 6.92 9.01 -40.55
C LYS A 314 6.99 7.99 -41.69
N SER A 315 7.44 8.41 -42.87
CA SER A 315 7.68 7.54 -44.04
C SER A 315 8.63 6.38 -43.71
N GLN A 316 9.69 6.66 -42.96
CA GLN A 316 10.67 5.68 -42.49
C GLN A 316 10.07 4.72 -41.45
N ALA A 317 9.24 5.25 -40.54
CA ALA A 317 8.54 4.46 -39.54
C ALA A 317 7.54 3.47 -40.19
N ASP A 318 6.78 3.92 -41.19
CA ASP A 318 5.83 3.07 -41.93
C ASP A 318 6.56 1.99 -42.74
N ALA A 319 7.67 2.33 -43.41
CA ALA A 319 8.51 1.37 -44.14
C ALA A 319 9.12 0.31 -43.21
N ALA A 320 9.51 0.70 -42.00
CA ALA A 320 10.00 -0.23 -40.97
C ALA A 320 8.89 -1.14 -40.45
N ILE A 321 7.65 -0.65 -40.28
CA ILE A 321 6.50 -1.48 -39.90
C ILE A 321 6.25 -2.55 -40.97
N GLU A 322 6.20 -2.18 -42.26
CA GLU A 322 5.88 -3.12 -43.34
C GLU A 322 6.93 -4.24 -43.48
N LYS A 323 8.21 -3.91 -43.29
CA LYS A 323 9.31 -4.86 -43.49
C LYS A 323 9.66 -5.68 -42.25
N LEU A 324 9.61 -5.08 -41.06
CA LEU A 324 10.09 -5.73 -39.83
C LEU A 324 8.97 -6.36 -38.99
N ASN A 325 7.69 -6.05 -39.25
CA ASN A 325 6.60 -6.70 -38.55
C ASN A 325 6.50 -8.18 -38.94
N GLY A 326 6.77 -9.07 -37.99
CA GLY A 326 6.83 -10.52 -38.20
C GLY A 326 8.24 -11.07 -38.45
N HIS A 327 9.27 -10.23 -38.45
CA HIS A 327 10.68 -10.64 -38.58
C HIS A 327 11.09 -11.56 -37.41
N LYS A 328 11.92 -12.57 -37.68
CA LYS A 328 12.36 -13.52 -36.64
C LYS A 328 13.73 -13.12 -36.10
N ILE A 329 13.79 -12.86 -34.79
CA ILE A 329 15.04 -12.69 -34.05
C ILE A 329 15.15 -13.85 -33.06
N ASN A 330 16.25 -14.60 -33.10
CA ASN A 330 16.53 -15.76 -32.25
C ASN A 330 15.33 -16.73 -32.12
N GLY A 331 14.67 -17.02 -33.26
CA GLY A 331 13.52 -17.94 -33.32
C GLY A 331 12.17 -17.34 -32.89
N ARG A 332 12.11 -16.10 -32.39
CA ARG A 332 10.88 -15.40 -32.01
C ARG A 332 10.50 -14.34 -33.02
N LYS A 333 9.21 -14.28 -33.39
CA LYS A 333 8.69 -13.24 -34.28
C LYS A 333 8.46 -11.95 -33.51
N ILE A 334 9.04 -10.85 -33.98
CA ILE A 334 8.78 -9.51 -33.44
C ILE A 334 7.51 -8.93 -34.06
N GLY A 335 6.79 -8.10 -33.30
CA GLY A 335 5.66 -7.33 -33.79
C GLY A 335 5.97 -5.84 -33.71
N VAL A 336 5.92 -5.15 -34.85
CA VAL A 336 6.20 -3.71 -34.96
C VAL A 336 4.90 -2.98 -35.25
N ARG A 337 4.59 -1.93 -34.49
CA ARG A 337 3.35 -1.14 -34.63
C ARG A 337 3.60 0.32 -34.30
N ASP A 338 2.76 1.21 -34.81
CA ASP A 338 2.76 2.62 -34.42
C ASP A 338 2.40 2.76 -32.93
N ALA A 339 3.28 3.41 -32.15
CA ALA A 339 3.14 3.61 -30.72
C ALA A 339 2.13 4.70 -30.35
N ASP A 340 1.84 5.63 -31.27
CA ASP A 340 0.95 6.78 -31.07
C ASP A 340 -0.44 6.55 -31.68
N SER A 341 -0.69 5.39 -32.29
CA SER A 341 -2.02 4.96 -32.70
C SER A 341 -2.88 4.60 -31.46
N ASP A 342 -3.53 5.62 -30.90
CA ASP A 342 -4.47 5.50 -29.76
C ASP A 342 -5.71 4.63 -30.09
N ASP A 343 -5.92 4.27 -31.35
CA ASP A 343 -7.12 3.54 -31.81
C ASP A 343 -7.20 2.05 -31.42
N LYS A 344 -6.19 1.46 -30.77
CA LYS A 344 -6.27 0.05 -30.33
C LYS A 344 -5.80 -0.24 -28.91
N LYS A 345 -5.64 0.79 -28.06
CA LYS A 345 -5.31 0.62 -26.63
C LYS A 345 -6.59 0.68 -25.79
N GLY A 346 -7.43 -0.36 -25.85
CA GLY A 346 -8.54 -0.49 -24.91
C GLY A 346 -9.84 -1.15 -25.39
N LYS A 347 -9.92 -1.60 -26.65
CA LYS A 347 -10.97 -2.54 -27.07
C LYS A 347 -10.31 -3.84 -27.52
N ARG A 348 -10.09 -4.75 -26.56
CA ARG A 348 -10.49 -6.13 -26.83
C ARG A 348 -11.95 -5.98 -27.27
N GLU A 349 -12.28 -6.20 -28.54
CA GLU A 349 -13.67 -6.07 -29.01
C GLU A 349 -14.53 -6.74 -27.95
N LYS A 350 -15.32 -5.95 -27.21
CA LYS A 350 -16.39 -6.52 -26.42
C LYS A 350 -17.19 -7.27 -27.46
N ARG A 351 -17.18 -8.60 -27.42
CA ARG A 351 -18.13 -9.41 -28.20
C ARG A 351 -19.47 -8.73 -27.96
N LYS A 352 -20.05 -8.15 -29.01
CA LYS A 352 -21.38 -7.56 -28.91
C LYS A 352 -22.23 -8.67 -28.30
N ASP A 353 -22.78 -8.44 -27.11
CA ASP A 353 -23.68 -9.39 -26.50
C ASP A 353 -24.80 -9.66 -27.52
N PRO A 354 -25.09 -10.94 -27.86
CA PRO A 354 -26.08 -11.26 -28.86
C PRO A 354 -27.44 -10.67 -28.45
N GLU A 355 -28.20 -10.16 -29.43
CA GLU A 355 -29.52 -9.56 -29.20
C GLU A 355 -30.46 -10.57 -28.53
N GLY A 356 -31.15 -10.18 -27.46
CA GLY A 356 -32.09 -11.04 -26.73
C GLY A 356 -32.18 -10.74 -25.24
N LEU A 357 -33.12 -11.40 -24.56
CA LEU A 357 -33.27 -11.32 -23.11
C LEU A 357 -32.15 -12.14 -22.44
N LYS A 358 -31.40 -11.51 -21.53
CA LYS A 358 -30.28 -12.14 -20.82
C LYS A 358 -30.77 -12.87 -19.57
N LEU A 359 -30.64 -14.19 -19.56
CA LEU A 359 -30.87 -15.05 -18.41
C LEU A 359 -29.55 -15.34 -17.69
N TYR A 360 -29.54 -15.19 -16.36
CA TYR A 360 -28.45 -15.63 -15.49
C TYR A 360 -28.73 -17.05 -15.01
N ILE A 361 -27.80 -17.95 -15.24
CA ILE A 361 -27.83 -19.33 -14.77
C ILE A 361 -26.71 -19.46 -13.75
N GLY A 362 -27.04 -19.60 -12.47
CA GLY A 362 -26.12 -19.79 -11.36
C GLY A 362 -26.10 -21.23 -10.85
N ASN A 363 -25.08 -21.55 -10.06
CA ASN A 363 -24.88 -22.86 -9.44
C ASN A 363 -24.66 -24.01 -10.44
N LEU A 364 -24.01 -23.70 -11.58
CA LEU A 364 -23.60 -24.75 -12.52
C LEU A 364 -22.41 -25.54 -11.97
N PRO A 365 -22.37 -26.86 -12.20
CA PRO A 365 -21.20 -27.66 -11.88
C PRO A 365 -20.01 -27.24 -12.74
N PHE A 366 -18.78 -27.32 -12.19
CA PHE A 366 -17.56 -26.90 -12.90
C PHE A 366 -17.25 -27.77 -14.13
N LYS A 367 -17.93 -28.92 -14.27
CA LYS A 367 -17.90 -29.81 -15.44
C LYS A 367 -19.02 -29.56 -16.46
N ALA A 368 -19.92 -28.59 -16.23
CA ALA A 368 -20.99 -28.29 -17.18
C ALA A 368 -20.42 -27.75 -18.50
N THR A 369 -20.74 -28.42 -19.60
CA THR A 369 -20.43 -27.98 -20.95
C THR A 369 -21.58 -27.16 -21.54
N GLU A 370 -21.30 -26.42 -22.61
CA GLU A 370 -22.30 -25.65 -23.35
C GLU A 370 -23.45 -26.54 -23.89
N GLU A 371 -23.15 -27.76 -24.31
CA GLU A 371 -24.13 -28.74 -24.81
C GLU A 371 -25.18 -29.10 -23.75
N ASN A 372 -24.73 -29.36 -22.51
CA ASN A 372 -25.62 -29.69 -21.40
C ASN A 372 -26.57 -28.54 -21.06
N ILE A 373 -26.11 -27.31 -21.22
CA ILE A 373 -26.92 -26.13 -20.96
C ILE A 373 -27.92 -25.95 -22.09
N ARG A 374 -27.51 -26.08 -23.36
CA ARG A 374 -28.43 -25.99 -24.51
C ARG A 374 -29.54 -27.03 -24.44
N ALA A 375 -29.23 -28.27 -24.08
CA ALA A 375 -30.22 -29.34 -23.93
C ALA A 375 -31.32 -29.04 -22.90
N MET A 376 -31.05 -28.20 -21.88
CA MET A 376 -32.07 -27.78 -20.92
C MET A 376 -33.03 -26.71 -21.45
N PHE A 377 -32.60 -25.92 -22.42
CA PHE A 377 -33.41 -24.88 -23.05
C PHE A 377 -34.09 -25.37 -24.35
N GLU A 378 -33.67 -26.52 -24.88
CA GLU A 378 -34.32 -27.18 -26.03
C GLU A 378 -35.78 -27.51 -25.71
N GLY A 379 -36.70 -26.98 -26.54
CA GLY A 379 -38.15 -27.13 -26.38
C GLY A 379 -38.84 -26.00 -25.63
N LEU A 380 -38.11 -25.08 -24.98
CA LEU A 380 -38.68 -23.94 -24.24
C LEU A 380 -38.36 -22.58 -24.85
N ALA A 381 -37.15 -22.39 -25.40
CA ALA A 381 -36.72 -21.12 -25.98
C ALA A 381 -35.62 -21.29 -27.03
N THR A 382 -35.49 -20.30 -27.92
CA THR A 382 -34.40 -20.26 -28.91
C THR A 382 -33.22 -19.47 -28.33
N ILE A 383 -32.08 -20.13 -28.08
CA ILE A 383 -30.86 -19.47 -27.57
C ILE A 383 -30.11 -18.77 -28.72
N ASN A 384 -29.97 -17.45 -28.63
CA ASN A 384 -29.15 -16.62 -29.53
C ASN A 384 -27.67 -16.62 -29.13
N GLY A 385 -27.35 -16.89 -27.87
CA GLY A 385 -25.97 -17.07 -27.43
C GLY A 385 -25.84 -17.57 -26.00
N LEU A 386 -24.75 -18.27 -25.73
CA LEU A 386 -24.40 -18.75 -24.40
C LEU A 386 -22.98 -18.30 -24.03
N VAL A 387 -22.80 -17.78 -22.82
CA VAL A 387 -21.51 -17.33 -22.29
C VAL A 387 -21.31 -17.90 -20.89
N ILE A 388 -20.45 -18.89 -20.76
CA ILE A 388 -20.04 -19.44 -19.44
C ILE A 388 -18.95 -18.53 -18.87
N ALA A 389 -19.14 -18.05 -17.63
CA ALA A 389 -18.17 -17.16 -17.01
C ALA A 389 -16.96 -17.96 -16.50
N THR A 390 -15.76 -17.64 -16.99
CA THR A 390 -14.49 -18.22 -16.56
C THR A 390 -13.67 -17.20 -15.75
N SER A 391 -12.82 -17.70 -14.84
CA SER A 391 -11.82 -16.91 -14.12
C SER A 391 -10.65 -16.53 -15.04
N GLY A 392 -9.81 -15.59 -14.59
CA GLY A 392 -8.59 -15.19 -15.30
C GLY A 392 -7.68 -16.37 -15.63
N ASP A 393 -7.75 -17.44 -14.82
CA ASP A 393 -7.00 -18.70 -14.97
C ASP A 393 -7.73 -19.76 -15.83
N GLY A 394 -8.81 -19.40 -16.53
CA GLY A 394 -9.54 -20.30 -17.44
C GLY A 394 -10.52 -21.29 -16.79
N LYS A 395 -10.57 -21.38 -15.46
CA LYS A 395 -11.51 -22.25 -14.74
C LYS A 395 -12.93 -21.64 -14.72
N PRO A 396 -14.01 -22.41 -14.92
CA PRO A 396 -15.38 -21.88 -14.86
C PRO A 396 -15.70 -21.38 -13.45
N LYS A 397 -16.47 -20.29 -13.34
CA LYS A 397 -16.90 -19.69 -12.05
C LYS A 397 -18.23 -20.23 -11.54
N GLY A 398 -18.78 -21.26 -12.20
CA GLY A 398 -20.05 -21.89 -11.80
C GLY A 398 -21.31 -21.09 -12.14
N PHE A 399 -21.22 -20.15 -13.10
CA PHE A 399 -22.39 -19.46 -13.64
C PHE A 399 -22.24 -19.18 -15.15
N ALA A 400 -23.37 -19.06 -15.84
CA ALA A 400 -23.45 -18.80 -17.27
C ALA A 400 -24.53 -17.76 -17.57
N PHE A 401 -24.41 -17.12 -18.73
CA PHE A 401 -25.43 -16.23 -19.29
C PHE A 401 -25.96 -16.83 -20.58
N ALA A 402 -27.28 -16.97 -20.68
CA ALA A 402 -27.96 -17.35 -21.91
C ALA A 402 -28.74 -16.16 -22.44
N PHE A 403 -28.70 -15.94 -23.75
CA PHE A 403 -29.46 -14.91 -24.44
C PHE A 403 -30.56 -15.60 -25.23
N ILE A 404 -31.82 -15.33 -24.91
CA ILE A 404 -32.98 -15.94 -25.57
C ILE A 404 -33.67 -14.92 -26.49
N LYS A 405 -34.26 -15.39 -27.58
CA LYS A 405 -34.97 -14.55 -28.55
C LYS A 405 -36.35 -14.12 -28.04
N GLU A 406 -37.05 -14.99 -27.32
CA GLU A 406 -38.41 -14.77 -26.84
C GLU A 406 -38.42 -13.94 -25.54
N VAL A 407 -38.39 -12.61 -25.66
CA VAL A 407 -38.36 -11.66 -24.53
C VAL A 407 -39.60 -11.79 -23.63
N ASP A 408 -40.77 -12.06 -24.20
CA ASP A 408 -42.06 -12.08 -23.49
C ASP A 408 -42.28 -13.36 -22.66
N LYS A 409 -41.54 -14.44 -22.94
CA LYS A 409 -41.67 -15.74 -22.23
C LYS A 409 -40.61 -15.94 -21.14
N GLY A 410 -39.76 -14.94 -20.90
CA GLY A 410 -38.62 -15.05 -20.00
C GLY A 410 -38.98 -15.48 -18.57
N GLU A 411 -40.09 -14.97 -18.03
CA GLU A 411 -40.54 -15.29 -16.67
C GLU A 411 -41.07 -16.72 -16.54
N GLU A 412 -41.78 -17.22 -17.55
CA GLU A 412 -42.26 -18.61 -17.59
C GLU A 412 -41.10 -19.61 -17.72
N ILE A 413 -40.11 -19.27 -18.53
CA ILE A 413 -38.89 -20.08 -18.72
C ILE A 413 -38.10 -20.15 -17.41
N VAL A 414 -37.97 -19.02 -16.71
CA VAL A 414 -37.32 -18.96 -15.40
C VAL A 414 -38.07 -19.79 -14.36
N ALA A 415 -39.40 -19.69 -14.29
CA ALA A 415 -40.20 -20.47 -13.35
C ALA A 415 -40.09 -21.98 -13.57
N LYS A 416 -39.97 -22.43 -14.83
CA LYS A 416 -39.84 -23.86 -15.18
C LYS A 416 -38.42 -24.40 -15.01
N LEU A 417 -37.39 -23.60 -15.24
CA LEU A 417 -35.99 -24.03 -15.20
C LEU A 417 -35.29 -23.75 -13.88
N ASN A 418 -35.82 -22.87 -13.02
CA ASN A 418 -35.25 -22.58 -11.72
C ASN A 418 -35.43 -23.77 -10.77
N GLY A 419 -34.33 -24.36 -10.32
CA GLY A 419 -34.32 -25.53 -9.45
C GLY A 419 -34.20 -26.87 -10.17
N SER A 420 -34.01 -26.90 -11.51
CA SER A 420 -33.72 -28.15 -12.22
C SER A 420 -32.36 -28.72 -11.83
N GLU A 421 -32.24 -30.05 -11.88
CA GLU A 421 -31.02 -30.74 -11.46
C GLU A 421 -30.12 -31.05 -12.65
N LEU A 422 -28.92 -30.47 -12.68
CA LEU A 422 -27.89 -30.74 -13.67
C LEU A 422 -26.66 -31.35 -12.98
N LEU A 423 -26.34 -32.60 -13.33
CA LEU A 423 -25.19 -33.36 -12.80
C LEU A 423 -25.10 -33.32 -11.26
N GLY A 424 -26.22 -33.52 -10.57
CA GLY A 424 -26.30 -33.57 -9.10
C GLY A 424 -26.43 -32.22 -8.40
N ARG A 425 -26.53 -31.10 -9.15
CA ARG A 425 -26.71 -29.75 -8.59
C ARG A 425 -27.99 -29.10 -9.08
N ARG A 426 -28.70 -28.43 -8.16
CA ARG A 426 -29.85 -27.60 -8.51
C ARG A 426 -29.38 -26.28 -9.09
N ILE A 427 -29.69 -26.05 -10.36
CA ILE A 427 -29.34 -24.78 -11.02
C ILE A 427 -30.32 -23.70 -10.58
N LYS A 428 -29.84 -22.46 -10.57
CA LYS A 428 -30.68 -21.28 -10.33
C LYS A 428 -30.76 -20.46 -11.61
N VAL A 429 -31.96 -20.21 -12.12
CA VAL A 429 -32.15 -19.36 -13.30
C VAL A 429 -32.87 -18.08 -12.86
N ASP A 430 -32.37 -16.92 -13.26
CA ASP A 430 -32.96 -15.60 -12.98
C ASP A 430 -32.87 -14.69 -14.22
N ILE A 431 -33.82 -13.76 -14.40
CA ILE A 431 -33.71 -12.72 -15.45
C ILE A 431 -32.62 -11.72 -15.03
N SER A 432 -31.62 -11.52 -15.89
CA SER A 432 -30.55 -10.56 -15.63
C SER A 432 -31.02 -9.15 -16.01
N GLN A 433 -31.47 -8.36 -15.03
CA GLN A 433 -31.75 -6.96 -15.29
C GLN A 433 -30.47 -6.21 -15.68
N ALA A 434 -30.51 -5.52 -16.82
CA ALA A 434 -29.47 -4.58 -17.20
C ALA A 434 -29.44 -3.45 -16.16
N LYS A 435 -28.42 -3.45 -15.28
CA LYS A 435 -28.23 -2.38 -14.30
C LYS A 435 -28.14 -1.03 -15.00
N GLY A 436 -29.21 -0.24 -14.90
CA GLY A 436 -29.19 1.19 -15.14
C GLY A 436 -28.28 1.90 -14.13
N LYS A 437 -27.61 2.95 -14.59
CA LYS A 437 -26.84 3.87 -13.74
C LYS A 437 -27.78 4.57 -12.74
N GLY A 438 -27.42 4.55 -11.45
CA GLY A 438 -27.99 5.47 -10.45
C GLY A 438 -27.92 4.97 -9.01
N GLY A 439 -27.35 5.78 -8.12
CA GLY A 439 -27.68 5.78 -6.69
C GLY A 439 -26.71 5.10 -5.73
N ASN A 440 -25.78 5.90 -5.18
CA ASN A 440 -25.12 5.63 -3.91
C ASN A 440 -26.15 5.35 -2.82
N ASN A 441 -26.22 4.13 -2.31
CA ASN A 441 -26.16 3.87 -0.86
C ASN A 441 -26.07 2.36 -0.61
N ARG A 442 -24.87 1.86 -0.34
CA ARG A 442 -24.70 0.67 0.51
C ARG A 442 -23.30 0.73 1.10
N GLY A 443 -23.31 0.76 2.43
CA GLY A 443 -22.19 1.08 3.30
C GLY A 443 -20.93 0.28 3.03
N GLY A 444 -19.82 0.96 3.34
CA GLY A 444 -18.48 0.43 3.23
C GLY A 444 -18.28 -0.84 4.04
N ARG A 445 -17.62 -1.80 3.41
CA ARG A 445 -16.74 -2.73 4.09
C ARG A 445 -15.54 -2.94 3.18
N GLY A 446 -14.37 -2.59 3.71
CA GLY A 446 -13.11 -2.49 2.97
C GLY A 446 -12.76 -3.76 2.20
N SER A 447 -12.24 -3.57 0.99
CA SER A 447 -11.60 -4.61 0.20
C SER A 447 -10.10 -4.31 0.19
N SER A 448 -9.42 -4.81 1.21
CA SER A 448 -8.00 -5.15 1.14
C SER A 448 -7.84 -6.39 0.25
N GLY A 449 -6.68 -6.51 -0.40
CA GLY A 449 -6.49 -7.41 -1.52
C GLY A 449 -6.44 -8.92 -1.23
N SER A 450 -6.05 -9.61 -2.31
CA SER A 450 -5.80 -11.04 -2.48
C SER A 450 -6.98 -11.85 -3.04
N GLY A 451 -6.67 -12.63 -4.08
CA GLY A 451 -7.58 -13.50 -4.82
C GLY A 451 -8.08 -14.67 -3.98
N GLY A 452 -8.93 -14.39 -3.01
CA GLY A 452 -9.71 -15.38 -2.28
C GLY A 452 -10.97 -15.77 -3.05
N LYS A 453 -11.20 -17.08 -3.19
CA LYS A 453 -12.44 -17.66 -3.72
C LYS A 453 -13.63 -17.17 -2.90
N SER A 454 -14.75 -16.84 -3.55
CA SER A 454 -15.93 -16.37 -2.81
C SER A 454 -16.48 -17.46 -1.88
N SER A 455 -17.18 -17.10 -0.80
CA SER A 455 -17.79 -18.06 0.13
C SER A 455 -18.67 -19.11 -0.57
N ARG A 456 -19.35 -18.74 -1.67
CA ARG A 456 -20.13 -19.65 -2.52
C ARG A 456 -19.26 -20.59 -3.34
N GLU A 457 -18.11 -20.13 -3.79
CA GLU A 457 -17.14 -20.92 -4.56
C GLU A 457 -16.42 -21.95 -3.68
N LEU A 458 -16.19 -21.62 -2.40
CA LEU A 458 -15.70 -22.55 -1.39
C LEU A 458 -16.75 -23.62 -1.03
N GLN A 459 -18.02 -23.26 -0.97
CA GLN A 459 -19.11 -24.21 -0.75
C GLN A 459 -19.28 -25.17 -1.92
N ALA A 460 -19.23 -24.66 -3.16
CA ALA A 460 -19.27 -25.49 -4.36
C ALA A 460 -18.07 -26.47 -4.44
N LEU A 461 -16.88 -26.07 -3.98
CA LEU A 461 -15.73 -26.98 -3.92
C LEU A 461 -15.90 -28.07 -2.86
N ARG A 462 -16.43 -27.72 -1.67
CA ARG A 462 -16.64 -28.66 -0.57
C ARG A 462 -17.67 -29.74 -0.95
N GLU A 463 -18.75 -29.37 -1.62
CA GLU A 463 -19.80 -30.31 -2.05
C GLU A 463 -19.32 -31.24 -3.18
N GLU A 464 -18.43 -30.76 -4.07
CA GLU A 464 -17.81 -31.59 -5.12
C GLU A 464 -16.82 -32.61 -4.54
N GLU A 465 -16.11 -32.24 -3.48
CA GLU A 465 -15.20 -33.13 -2.78
C GLU A 465 -15.95 -34.23 -1.99
N GLU A 466 -17.16 -33.93 -1.49
CA GLU A 466 -18.02 -34.91 -0.83
C GLU A 466 -18.66 -35.91 -1.81
N ASP A 467 -19.09 -35.45 -2.98
CA ASP A 467 -19.65 -36.35 -4.01
C ASP A 467 -18.58 -37.26 -4.63
N ALA A 468 -17.33 -36.77 -4.76
CA ALA A 468 -16.20 -37.60 -5.20
C ALA A 468 -15.84 -38.71 -4.18
N LYS A 469 -16.19 -38.54 -2.89
CA LYS A 469 -15.92 -39.52 -1.81
C LYS A 469 -17.02 -40.58 -1.66
N LYS A 470 -18.18 -40.45 -2.33
CA LYS A 470 -19.24 -41.48 -2.31
C LYS A 470 -18.82 -42.70 -3.15
N ARG A 471 -18.41 -43.80 -2.48
CA ARG A 471 -18.06 -45.08 -3.13
C ARG A 471 -19.26 -45.64 -3.92
N PRO A 472 -19.05 -46.18 -5.13
CA PRO A 472 -20.13 -46.82 -5.89
C PRO A 472 -20.65 -48.04 -5.13
N ARG A 473 -21.98 -48.13 -4.95
CA ARG A 473 -22.64 -49.27 -4.30
C ARG A 473 -22.34 -50.56 -5.09
N ARG A 474 -21.63 -51.50 -4.46
CA ARG A 474 -21.41 -52.86 -5.01
C ARG A 474 -22.77 -53.53 -5.25
N ARG A 475 -23.03 -53.97 -6.48
CA ARG A 475 -24.13 -54.90 -6.81
C ARG A 475 -23.93 -56.17 -5.97
N ARG A 476 -24.89 -56.48 -5.09
CA ARG A 476 -24.98 -57.79 -4.42
C ARG A 476 -25.23 -58.85 -5.49
N GLN A 477 -24.32 -59.81 -5.62
CA GLN A 477 -24.57 -61.07 -6.32
C GLN A 477 -25.71 -61.80 -5.60
N LYS A 478 -26.75 -62.21 -6.35
CA LYS A 478 -27.70 -63.21 -5.86
C LYS A 478 -26.94 -64.53 -5.75
N LYS A 479 -27.00 -65.16 -4.57
CA LYS A 479 -26.73 -66.60 -4.41
C LYS A 479 -27.90 -67.38 -5.04
N ASP A 480 -27.56 -68.59 -5.47
CA ASP A 480 -28.34 -69.57 -6.24
C ASP A 480 -29.85 -69.65 -5.93
#